data_AF-A0AAV9LXJ4-F1
#
_entry.id   AF-A0AAV9LXJ4-F1
#
_cell.length_a   1.000
_cell.length_b   1.000
_cell.length_c   1.000
_cell.angle_alpha   90.00
_cell.angle_beta   90.00
_cell.angle_gamma   90.00
#
_symmetry.space_group_name_H-M   'P 1'
#
loop_
_entity.id
_entity.type
_entity.pdbx_description
1 polymer ?
#
loop_
_entity_poly.entity_id
_entity_poly.type
_entity_poly.pdbx_seq_one_letter_code
_entity_poly.pdbx_strand_id
1 'polypeptide(L)'
;MGYYLADGIYPKWSIIVQTIRDPHSQQKKYFAMKQESCRKDVERAFGVLQSRFAIIAGPSRFWRKEVLHDIMTTCIILHNMIIEDERDLNAPIQDAVEAPTPTIEMVIDENLRFEQFLARHKKIKDKNVHFELRNALIEHLWEQRNNFEN
;
A
#
# COMPACT_ATOMS: atom_id res chain seq x y z
N MET A 1 10.71 -6.74 6.66
CA MET A 1 10.72 -5.62 5.71
C MET A 1 9.30 -5.45 5.19
N GLY A 2 8.71 -4.26 5.30
CA GLY A 2 7.38 -4.00 4.74
C GLY A 2 7.42 -3.90 3.21
N TYR A 3 6.29 -4.13 2.55
CA TYR A 3 6.12 -3.97 1.11
C TYR A 3 4.81 -3.25 0.80
N TYR A 4 4.73 -2.63 -0.37
CA TYR A 4 3.55 -1.94 -0.88
C TYR A 4 2.88 -2.78 -1.96
N LEU A 5 1.56 -2.91 -1.85
CA LEU A 5 0.72 -3.47 -2.91
C LEU A 5 0.61 -2.46 -4.05
N ALA A 6 0.73 -2.92 -5.28
CA ALA A 6 0.59 -2.06 -6.45
C ALA A 6 -0.04 -2.80 -7.63
N ASP A 7 -0.60 -2.02 -8.55
CA ASP A 7 -1.03 -2.53 -9.84
C ASP A 7 0.17 -2.74 -10.79
N GLY A 8 -0.14 -3.20 -12.00
CA GLY A 8 0.86 -3.49 -13.02
C GLY A 8 1.42 -2.26 -13.75
N ILE A 9 1.07 -1.02 -13.41
CA ILE A 9 1.62 0.20 -14.04
C ILE A 9 2.89 0.68 -13.32
N TYR A 10 3.12 0.23 -12.09
CA TYR A 10 4.30 0.59 -11.32
C TYR A 10 5.56 -0.17 -11.78
N PRO A 11 6.76 0.39 -11.56
CA PRO A 11 8.01 -0.32 -11.78
C PRO A 11 8.16 -1.53 -10.84
N LYS A 12 8.92 -2.54 -11.30
CA LYS A 12 9.30 -3.73 -10.51
C LYS A 12 10.41 -3.42 -9.50
N TRP A 13 10.10 -2.60 -8.50
CA TRP A 13 11.01 -2.27 -7.40
C TRP A 13 10.90 -3.31 -6.28
N SER A 14 11.96 -3.48 -5.51
CA SER A 14 12.09 -4.50 -4.46
C SER A 14 11.07 -4.35 -3.32
N ILE A 15 10.48 -3.16 -3.17
CA ILE A 15 9.48 -2.85 -2.14
C ILE A 15 8.04 -2.88 -2.66
N ILE A 16 7.85 -3.05 -3.98
CA ILE A 16 6.55 -3.02 -4.64
C ILE A 16 6.17 -4.44 -5.06
N VAL A 17 5.02 -4.91 -4.61
CA VAL A 17 4.49 -6.24 -4.94
C VAL A 17 3.27 -6.06 -5.84
N GLN A 18 3.32 -6.69 -7.00
CA GLN A 18 2.29 -6.61 -8.02
C GLN A 18 1.61 -7.97 -8.20
N THR A 19 0.34 -7.95 -8.60
CA THR A 19 -0.36 -9.15 -9.07
C THR A 19 0.35 -9.76 -10.29
N ILE A 20 0.13 -11.05 -10.52
CA ILE A 20 0.67 -11.78 -11.66
C ILE A 20 -0.33 -11.67 -12.80
N ARG A 21 0.09 -11.06 -13.92
CA ARG A 21 -0.69 -11.10 -15.16
C ARG A 21 -0.72 -12.54 -15.67
N ASP A 22 -1.92 -13.05 -15.90
CA ASP A 22 -2.18 -14.40 -16.43
C ASP A 22 -1.52 -15.55 -15.61
N PRO A 23 -2.02 -15.81 -14.38
CA PRO A 23 -1.45 -16.84 -13.52
C PRO A 23 -1.83 -18.25 -13.99
N HIS A 24 -0.82 -19.03 -14.41
CA HIS A 24 -1.04 -20.38 -14.94
C HIS A 24 -1.19 -21.46 -13.86
N SER A 25 -0.31 -21.49 -12.85
CA SER A 25 -0.34 -22.48 -11.77
C SER A 25 -1.37 -22.12 -10.69
N GLN A 26 -1.94 -23.12 -10.01
CA GLN A 26 -2.90 -22.94 -8.90
C GLN A 26 -2.37 -21.99 -7.80
N GLN A 27 -1.09 -22.11 -7.48
CA GLN A 27 -0.40 -21.26 -6.50
C GLN A 27 -0.42 -19.78 -6.90
N LYS A 28 0.02 -19.49 -8.14
CA LYS A 28 -0.01 -18.13 -8.71
C LYS A 28 -1.42 -17.58 -8.85
N LYS A 29 -2.42 -18.42 -9.15
CA LYS A 29 -3.84 -18.02 -9.20
C LYS A 29 -4.32 -17.57 -7.83
N TYR A 30 -4.00 -18.33 -6.79
CA TYR A 30 -4.34 -17.98 -5.40
C TYR A 30 -3.65 -16.67 -4.96
N PHE A 31 -2.36 -16.52 -5.26
CA PHE A 31 -1.62 -15.29 -5.00
C PHE A 31 -2.28 -14.07 -5.68
N ALA A 32 -2.56 -14.17 -6.99
CA ALA A 32 -3.21 -13.11 -7.75
C ALA A 32 -4.59 -12.75 -7.17
N MET A 33 -5.40 -13.76 -6.83
CA MET A 33 -6.71 -13.57 -6.20
C MET A 33 -6.60 -12.78 -4.88
N LYS A 34 -5.68 -13.16 -3.99
CA LYS A 34 -5.48 -12.47 -2.70
C LYS A 34 -5.03 -11.02 -2.90
N GLN A 35 -4.03 -10.81 -3.75
CA GLN A 35 -3.51 -9.48 -4.10
C GLN A 35 -4.61 -8.57 -4.66
N GLU A 36 -5.39 -9.09 -5.62
CA GLU A 36 -6.46 -8.34 -6.27
C GLU A 36 -7.65 -8.08 -5.35
N SER A 37 -7.95 -8.99 -4.41
CA SER A 37 -8.97 -8.77 -3.40
C SER A 37 -8.60 -7.58 -2.50
N CYS A 38 -7.39 -7.58 -1.93
CA CYS A 38 -6.93 -6.47 -1.10
C CYS A 38 -6.89 -5.15 -1.88
N ARG A 39 -6.47 -5.18 -3.15
CA ARG A 39 -6.47 -4.00 -4.02
C ARG A 39 -7.90 -3.46 -4.23
N LYS A 40 -8.87 -4.33 -4.50
CA LYS A 40 -10.28 -3.94 -4.68
C LYS A 40 -10.86 -3.26 -3.44
N ASP A 41 -10.51 -3.72 -2.25
CA ASP A 41 -10.98 -3.09 -1.00
C ASP A 41 -10.44 -1.66 -0.85
N VAL A 42 -9.14 -1.46 -1.13
CA VAL A 42 -8.52 -0.14 -1.12
C VAL A 42 -9.15 0.76 -2.20
N GLU A 43 -9.28 0.28 -3.43
CA GLU A 43 -9.88 1.04 -4.54
C GLU A 43 -11.33 1.42 -4.25
N ARG A 44 -12.10 0.51 -3.65
CA ARG A 44 -13.48 0.80 -3.23
C ARG A 44 -13.52 1.87 -2.16
N ALA A 45 -12.65 1.81 -1.16
CA ALA A 45 -12.59 2.83 -0.11
C ALA A 45 -12.26 4.22 -0.68
N PHE A 46 -11.23 4.31 -1.54
CA PHE A 46 -10.89 5.55 -2.22
C PHE A 46 -12.00 6.04 -3.16
N GLY A 47 -12.69 5.13 -3.86
CA GLY A 47 -13.82 5.47 -4.72
C GLY A 47 -14.99 6.08 -3.93
N VAL A 48 -15.29 5.57 -2.73
CA VAL A 48 -16.30 6.14 -1.82
C VAL A 48 -15.87 7.51 -1.32
N LEU A 49 -14.60 7.66 -0.94
CA LEU A 49 -14.07 8.96 -0.49
C LEU A 49 -14.08 10.00 -1.62
N GLN A 50 -13.71 9.62 -2.85
CA GLN A 50 -13.75 10.50 -4.01
C GLN A 50 -15.17 10.90 -4.42
N SER A 51 -16.14 10.00 -4.33
CA SER A 51 -17.54 10.31 -4.67
C SER A 51 -18.18 11.25 -3.65
N ARG A 52 -17.77 11.16 -2.38
CA ARG A 52 -18.29 12.00 -1.28
C ARG A 52 -17.56 13.34 -1.18
N PHE A 53 -16.24 13.36 -1.39
CA PHE A 53 -15.40 14.55 -1.23
C PHE A 53 -14.68 14.91 -2.53
N ALA A 54 -15.24 15.87 -3.27
CA ALA A 54 -14.70 16.33 -4.55
C ALA A 54 -13.23 16.79 -4.49
N ILE A 55 -12.77 17.26 -3.31
CA ILE A 55 -11.36 17.67 -3.10
C ILE A 55 -10.37 16.52 -3.32
N ILE A 56 -10.77 15.26 -3.08
CA ILE A 56 -9.93 14.06 -3.27
C ILE A 56 -9.82 13.68 -4.75
N ALA A 57 -10.83 14.03 -5.57
CA ALA A 57 -10.83 13.74 -7.00
C ALA A 57 -9.92 14.69 -7.81
N GLY A 58 -9.50 15.81 -7.21
CA GLY A 58 -8.68 16.83 -7.86
C GLY A 58 -7.18 16.44 -7.96
N PRO A 59 -6.42 17.05 -8.88
CA PRO A 59 -4.98 16.86 -8.96
C PRO A 59 -4.24 17.33 -7.70
N SER A 60 -3.37 16.48 -7.16
CA SER A 60 -2.59 16.75 -5.95
C SER A 60 -1.18 17.31 -6.20
N ARG A 61 -0.76 17.44 -7.46
CA ARG A 61 0.65 17.70 -7.86
C ARG A 61 1.26 18.97 -7.25
N PHE A 62 0.45 19.97 -6.92
CA PHE A 62 0.91 21.27 -6.38
C PHE A 62 0.70 21.41 -4.86
N TRP A 63 0.23 20.35 -4.20
CA TRP A 63 -0.03 20.37 -2.78
C TRP A 63 1.22 19.92 -2.02
N ARG A 64 1.50 20.59 -0.90
CA ARG A 64 2.51 20.10 0.04
C ARG A 64 2.03 18.79 0.67
N LYS A 65 2.96 17.90 1.01
CA LYS A 65 2.65 16.59 1.59
C LYS A 65 1.82 16.71 2.86
N GLU A 66 2.12 17.69 3.70
CA GLU A 66 1.43 17.95 4.95
C GLU A 66 -0.04 18.32 4.68
N VAL A 67 -0.29 19.14 3.66
CA VAL A 67 -1.66 19.53 3.31
C VAL A 67 -2.44 18.35 2.73
N LEU A 68 -1.80 17.50 1.92
CA LEU A 68 -2.45 16.26 1.43
C LEU A 68 -2.81 15.31 2.58
N HIS A 69 -1.91 15.20 3.56
CA HIS A 69 -2.17 14.43 4.77
C HIS A 69 -3.37 15.01 5.53
N ASP A 70 -3.40 16.32 5.76
CA ASP A 70 -4.49 16.98 6.49
C ASP A 70 -5.83 16.84 5.75
N ILE A 71 -5.86 16.94 4.42
CA ILE A 71 -7.07 16.69 3.63
C ILE A 71 -7.54 15.25 3.83
N MET A 72 -6.66 14.27 3.63
CA MET A 72 -7.03 12.86 3.70
C MET A 72 -7.54 12.50 5.09
N THR A 73 -6.82 12.92 6.14
CA THR A 73 -7.22 12.71 7.54
C THR A 73 -8.56 13.37 7.83
N THR A 74 -8.76 14.62 7.39
CA THR A 74 -10.03 15.34 7.56
C THR A 74 -11.18 14.61 6.87
N CYS A 75 -11.01 14.18 5.62
CA CYS A 75 -12.04 13.45 4.89
C CYS A 75 -12.38 12.10 5.52
N ILE A 76 -11.40 11.40 6.10
CA ILE A 76 -11.63 10.13 6.82
C ILE A 76 -12.43 10.39 8.10
N ILE A 77 -12.05 11.39 8.90
CA ILE A 77 -12.78 11.75 10.13
C ILE A 77 -14.22 12.14 9.79
N LEU A 78 -14.42 13.02 8.81
CA LEU A 78 -15.75 13.43 8.37
C LEU A 78 -16.55 12.25 7.80
N HIS A 79 -15.92 11.34 7.07
CA HIS A 79 -16.60 10.12 6.59
C HIS A 79 -17.12 9.29 7.76
N ASN A 80 -16.29 9.05 8.76
CA ASN A 80 -16.66 8.26 9.93
C ASN A 80 -17.78 8.94 10.72
N MET A 81 -17.68 10.26 10.96
CA MET A 81 -18.74 11.03 11.63
C MET A 81 -20.08 10.97 10.88
N ILE A 82 -20.07 11.07 9.55
CA ILE A 82 -21.30 10.98 8.77
C ILE A 82 -21.88 9.55 8.83
N ILE A 83 -21.04 8.51 8.81
CA ILE A 83 -21.50 7.12 8.94
C ILE A 83 -22.11 6.87 10.31
N GLU A 84 -21.55 7.44 11.38
CA GLU A 84 -22.11 7.37 12.74
C GLU A 84 -23.46 8.09 12.86
N ASP A 85 -23.62 9.26 12.21
CA ASP A 85 -24.88 10.02 12.19
C ASP A 85 -25.96 9.34 11.32
N GLU A 86 -25.59 8.80 10.16
CA GLU A 86 -26.50 8.18 9.19
C GLU A 86 -26.89 6.73 9.56
N ARG A 87 -26.17 6.04 10.47
CA ARG A 87 -26.46 4.64 10.84
C ARG A 87 -26.74 4.48 12.33
N ASP A 88 -27.86 3.83 12.66
CA ASP A 88 -28.21 3.38 14.01
C ASP A 88 -27.41 2.13 14.47
N LEU A 89 -26.13 1.97 14.09
CA LEU A 89 -25.34 0.76 14.38
C LEU A 89 -23.84 0.98 14.64
N ASN A 90 -23.42 0.39 15.76
CA ASN A 90 -22.07 0.11 16.26
C ASN A 90 -21.19 -0.69 15.27
N ALA A 91 -20.66 -0.05 14.22
CA ALA A 91 -19.55 -0.64 13.46
C ALA A 91 -18.23 -0.37 14.21
N PRO A 92 -17.48 -1.39 14.64
CA PRO A 92 -16.24 -1.17 15.35
C PRO A 92 -15.24 -0.49 14.42
N ILE A 93 -14.88 0.75 14.74
CA ILE A 93 -13.71 1.43 14.18
C ILE A 93 -12.50 0.67 14.69
N GLN A 94 -11.77 -0.02 13.81
CA GLN A 94 -10.48 -0.57 14.19
C GLN A 94 -9.50 0.59 14.32
N ASP A 95 -8.95 0.76 15.52
CA ASP A 95 -7.85 1.68 15.75
C ASP A 95 -6.69 1.30 14.82
N ALA A 96 -6.46 2.14 13.80
CA ALA A 96 -5.31 2.00 12.95
C ALA A 96 -4.07 2.37 13.77
N VAL A 97 -3.17 1.42 14.00
CA VAL A 97 -1.86 1.72 14.57
C VAL A 97 -1.13 2.62 13.58
N GLU A 98 -0.88 3.87 13.99
CA GLU A 98 -0.03 4.76 13.21
C GLU A 98 1.31 4.07 12.95
N ALA A 99 1.67 3.95 11.67
CA ALA A 99 3.00 3.47 11.34
C ALA A 99 4.01 4.45 11.94
N PRO A 100 5.01 3.97 12.71
CA PRO A 100 6.00 4.85 13.32
C PRO A 100 6.66 5.71 12.25
N THR A 101 6.79 6.99 12.54
CA THR A 101 7.46 7.94 11.65
C THR A 101 8.87 7.42 11.40
N PRO A 102 9.30 7.19 10.14
CA PRO A 102 10.64 6.70 9.90
C PRO A 102 11.63 7.76 10.35
N THR A 103 12.39 7.46 11.41
CA THR A 103 13.51 8.29 11.87
C THR A 103 14.61 8.19 10.83
N ILE A 104 14.66 9.14 9.91
CA ILE A 104 15.76 9.26 8.95
C ILE A 104 16.80 10.16 9.63
N GLU A 105 17.87 9.56 10.15
CA GLU A 105 19.06 10.33 10.54
C GLU A 105 19.59 11.07 9.31
N MET A 106 19.45 12.39 9.33
CA MET A 106 19.98 13.22 8.26
C MET A 106 21.48 13.34 8.42
N VAL A 107 22.22 12.72 7.51
CA VAL A 107 23.67 12.89 7.39
C VAL A 107 23.95 14.35 7.01
N ILE A 108 24.76 15.03 7.82
CA ILE A 108 25.12 16.46 7.66
C ILE A 108 25.99 16.67 6.40
N ASP A 109 26.81 15.67 6.05
CA ASP A 109 27.65 15.69 4.86
C ASP A 109 26.82 15.35 3.60
N GLU A 110 26.73 16.32 2.68
CA GLU A 110 25.95 16.21 1.44
C GLU A 110 26.47 15.12 0.49
N ASN A 111 27.78 14.91 0.42
CA ASN A 111 28.38 13.88 -0.43
C ASN A 111 28.05 12.49 0.11
N LEU A 112 28.21 12.30 1.43
CA LEU A 112 27.88 11.04 2.09
C LEU A 112 26.35 10.76 1.99
N ARG A 113 25.51 11.79 2.12
CA ARG A 113 24.06 11.68 1.92
C ARG A 113 23.71 11.25 0.50
N PHE A 114 24.37 11.82 -0.51
CA PHE A 114 24.15 11.48 -1.91
C PHE A 114 24.58 10.05 -2.24
N GLU A 115 25.75 9.61 -1.76
CA GLU A 115 26.21 8.23 -1.93
C GLU A 115 25.28 7.22 -1.27
N GLN A 116 24.84 7.50 -0.03
CA GLN A 116 23.86 6.67 0.65
C GLN A 116 22.51 6.63 -0.09
N PHE A 117 22.07 7.75 -0.66
CA PHE A 117 20.87 7.79 -1.49
C PHE A 117 21.03 6.90 -2.72
N LEU A 118 22.14 7.03 -3.46
CA LEU A 118 22.42 6.20 -4.63
C LEU A 118 22.44 4.72 -4.29
N ALA A 119 23.08 4.33 -3.19
CA ALA A 119 23.14 2.96 -2.72
C ALA A 119 21.73 2.41 -2.37
N ARG A 120 20.94 3.15 -1.59
CA ARG A 120 19.56 2.78 -1.25
C ARG A 120 18.68 2.69 -2.49
N HIS A 121 18.78 3.66 -3.39
CA HIS A 121 18.01 3.71 -4.62
C HIS A 121 18.38 2.55 -5.56
N LYS A 122 19.66 2.18 -5.67
CA LYS A 122 20.10 0.98 -6.40
C LYS A 122 19.49 -0.30 -5.82
N LYS A 123 19.48 -0.42 -4.49
CA LYS A 123 18.86 -1.57 -3.79
C LYS A 123 17.35 -1.65 -4.04
N ILE A 124 16.64 -0.51 -3.99
CA ILE A 124 15.19 -0.46 -4.25
C ILE A 124 14.86 -0.83 -5.70
N LYS A 125 15.71 -0.44 -6.66
CA LYS A 125 15.51 -0.74 -8.08
C LYS A 125 15.96 -2.14 -8.49
N ASP A 126 16.47 -2.94 -7.54
CA ASP A 126 16.91 -4.29 -7.81
C ASP A 126 15.71 -5.20 -8.16
N LYS A 127 15.68 -5.63 -9.44
CA LYS A 127 14.62 -6.49 -9.96
C LYS A 127 14.71 -7.91 -9.42
N ASN A 128 15.91 -8.39 -9.09
CA ASN A 128 16.08 -9.75 -8.56
C ASN A 128 15.42 -9.82 -7.19
N VAL A 129 15.70 -8.84 -6.33
CA VAL A 129 15.07 -8.74 -5.01
C VAL A 129 13.54 -8.60 -5.11
N HIS A 130 13.04 -7.87 -6.12
CA HIS A 130 11.59 -7.83 -6.41
C HIS A 130 11.01 -9.22 -6.69
N PHE A 131 11.65 -10.00 -7.57
CA PHE A 131 11.17 -11.35 -7.92
C PHE A 131 11.33 -12.35 -6.77
N GLU A 132 12.42 -12.27 -6.01
CA GLU A 132 12.65 -13.06 -4.80
C GLU A 132 11.54 -12.82 -3.78
N LEU A 133 11.26 -11.55 -3.44
CA LEU A 133 10.17 -11.19 -2.52
C LEU A 133 8.83 -11.71 -3.03
N ARG A 134 8.53 -11.52 -4.32
CA ARG A 134 7.27 -11.98 -4.89
C ARG A 134 7.14 -13.50 -4.82
N ASN A 135 8.18 -14.25 -5.15
CA ASN A 135 8.15 -15.71 -5.10
C ASN A 135 8.01 -16.23 -3.67
N ALA A 136 8.72 -15.64 -2.71
CA ALA A 136 8.58 -15.96 -1.29
C ALA A 136 7.14 -15.70 -0.79
N LEU A 137 6.49 -14.62 -1.23
CA LEU A 137 5.09 -14.34 -0.88
C LEU A 137 4.12 -15.33 -1.53
N ILE A 138 4.39 -15.78 -2.76
CA ILE A 138 3.59 -16.83 -3.43
C ILE A 138 3.67 -18.15 -2.67
N GLU A 139 4.86 -18.52 -2.19
CA GLU A 139 5.09 -19.70 -1.35
C GLU A 139 4.39 -19.57 0.00
N HIS A 140 4.64 -18.46 0.70
CA HIS A 140 4.05 -18.22 2.02
C HIS A 140 2.52 -18.25 2.02
N LEU A 141 1.86 -17.57 1.08
CA LEU A 141 0.39 -17.57 1.00
C LEU A 141 -0.16 -18.96 0.65
N TRP A 142 0.59 -19.76 -0.10
CA TRP A 142 0.18 -21.11 -0.45
C TRP A 142 0.29 -22.08 0.72
N GLU A 143 1.39 -22.02 1.46
CA GLU A 143 1.56 -22.79 2.69
C GLU A 143 0.49 -22.45 3.71
N GLN A 144 0.21 -21.15 3.91
CA GLN A 144 -0.89 -20.72 4.77
C GLN A 144 -2.21 -21.35 4.36
N ARG A 145 -2.55 -21.30 3.07
CA ARG A 145 -3.79 -21.91 2.55
C ARG A 145 -3.88 -23.39 2.90
N ASN A 146 -2.81 -24.15 2.67
CA ASN A 146 -2.80 -25.59 2.94
C ASN A 146 -2.91 -25.90 4.43
N ASN A 147 -2.37 -25.03 5.29
CA ASN A 147 -2.48 -25.16 6.74
C ASN A 147 -3.89 -24.84 7.28
N PHE A 148 -4.71 -24.08 6.53
CA PHE A 148 -6.12 -23.83 6.86
C PHE A 148 -7.08 -24.87 6.27
N GLU A 149 -6.67 -25.60 5.24
CA GLU A 149 -7.46 -26.66 4.58
C GLU A 149 -7.23 -28.06 5.19
N ASN A 150 -6.28 -28.20 6.13
CA ASN A 150 -6.02 -29.38 6.96
C ASN A 150 -6.51 -29.16 8.39
#